data_AF-A0A8J2WMW2-F1
#
_entry.id   AF-A0A8J2WMW2-F1
#
_cell.length_a   1.000
_cell.length_b   1.000
_cell.length_c   1.000
_cell.angle_alpha   90.00
_cell.angle_beta   90.00
_cell.angle_gamma   90.00
#
_symmetry.space_group_name_H-M   'P 1'
#
loop_
_entity.id
_entity.type
_entity.pdbx_description
1 polymer ?
#
loop_
_entity_poly.entity_id
_entity_poly.type
_entity_poly.pdbx_seq_one_letter_code
_entity_poly.pdbx_strand_id
1 'polypeptide(L)' 'MKIEEGTSAELPFITGGGLSDRYNFVQLHFHWRESYFGSEHRINGEQYPAELHIVHYNSKYGSFNDALLHRDWDSD' A
#
# COMPACT_ATOMS: atom_id res chain seq x y z
N MET A 1 16.61 10.66 14.75
CA MET A 1 15.14 10.72 14.63
C MET A 1 14.56 10.16 15.91
N LYS A 2 13.99 11.02 16.76
CA LYS A 2 13.28 10.58 17.97
C LYS A 2 11.82 10.40 17.57
N ILE A 3 11.28 9.21 17.75
CA ILE A 3 9.84 8.98 17.68
C ILE A 3 9.33 9.26 19.09
N GLU A 4 8.53 10.31 19.24
CA GLU A 4 7.82 10.57 20.50
C GLU A 4 6.58 9.68 20.52
N GLU A 5 6.34 8.98 21.64
CA GLU A 5 5.17 8.12 21.82
C GLU A 5 3.91 8.98 21.98
N GLY A 6 3.23 9.22 20.85
CA GLY A 6 1.92 9.84 20.80
C GLY A 6 0.80 8.84 21.08
N THR A 7 -0.11 9.23 21.96
CA THR A 7 -1.45 8.66 22.22
C THR A 7 -1.99 7.82 21.07
N SER A 8 -2.20 6.49 21.26
CA SER A 8 -2.83 5.55 20.31
C SER A 8 -2.80 6.06 18.86
N ALA A 9 -1.58 6.28 18.33
CA ALA A 9 -1.40 7.11 17.15
C ALA A 9 -2.20 6.53 15.98
N GLU A 10 -3.14 7.32 15.49
CA GLU A 10 -3.93 6.99 14.32
C GLU A 10 -2.98 6.65 13.15
N LEU A 11 -3.15 5.45 12.57
CA LEU A 11 -2.29 5.00 11.48
C LEU A 11 -2.43 5.94 10.28
N PRO A 12 -1.33 6.27 9.57
CA PRO A 12 -1.42 6.93 8.27
C PRO A 12 -2.38 6.18 7.34
N PHE A 13 -3.10 6.89 6.49
CA PHE A 13 -4.13 6.27 5.65
C PHE A 13 -4.30 6.99 4.30
N ILE A 14 -4.94 6.30 3.36
CA ILE A 14 -5.36 6.83 2.06
C ILE A 14 -6.89 6.73 1.90
N THR A 15 -7.46 7.66 1.14
CA THR A 15 -8.88 7.73 0.74
C THR A 15 -8.98 8.40 -0.64
N GLY A 16 -10.12 8.26 -1.32
CA GLY A 16 -10.36 8.85 -2.65
C GLY A 16 -9.69 8.08 -3.78
N GLY A 17 -9.59 8.67 -4.97
CA GLY A 17 -8.94 8.03 -6.14
C GLY A 17 -9.60 6.75 -6.64
N GLY A 18 -10.90 6.57 -6.38
CA GLY A 18 -11.66 5.35 -6.69
C GLY A 18 -11.85 4.41 -5.50
N LEU A 19 -11.23 4.68 -4.35
CA LEU A 19 -11.42 3.88 -3.13
C LEU A 19 -12.69 4.29 -2.37
N SER A 20 -13.55 3.32 -2.08
CA SER A 20 -14.83 3.55 -1.37
C SER A 20 -14.65 3.85 0.13
N ASP A 21 -13.57 3.33 0.70
CA ASP A 21 -13.30 3.32 2.14
C ASP A 21 -11.95 3.95 2.49
N ARG A 22 -11.67 4.02 3.80
CA ARG A 22 -10.35 4.36 4.33
C ARG A 22 -9.44 3.14 4.38
N TYR A 23 -8.24 3.29 3.84
CA TYR A 23 -7.21 2.25 3.86
C TYR A 23 -6.02 2.65 4.74
N ASN A 24 -5.78 1.90 5.83
CA ASN A 24 -4.73 2.17 6.81
C ASN A 24 -3.39 1.58 6.38
N PHE A 25 -2.31 2.34 6.56
CA PHE A 25 -0.94 1.97 6.25
C PHE A 25 -0.48 0.77 7.07
N VAL A 26 0.27 -0.12 6.42
CA VAL A 26 0.89 -1.30 7.02
C VAL A 26 2.40 -1.22 6.92
N GLN A 27 2.89 -1.08 5.69
CA GLN A 27 4.30 -1.14 5.37
C GLN A 27 4.56 -0.52 4.00
N LEU A 28 5.85 -0.31 3.72
CA LEU A 28 6.33 -0.07 2.37
C LEU A 28 7.53 -0.98 2.08
N HIS A 29 7.73 -1.34 0.83
CA HIS A 29 8.91 -2.06 0.37
C HIS A 29 9.16 -1.78 -1.12
N PHE A 30 10.39 -1.99 -1.55
CA PHE A 30 10.79 -1.82 -2.94
C PHE A 30 11.03 -3.18 -3.58
N HIS A 31 10.65 -3.29 -4.84
CA HIS A 31 11.17 -4.28 -5.77
C HIS A 31 12.21 -3.59 -6.65
N TRP A 32 13.42 -4.15 -6.70
CA TRP A 32 14.49 -3.66 -7.56
C TRP A 32 15.40 -4.79 -8.00
N ARG A 33 16.22 -4.53 -9.02
CA ARG A 33 17.30 -5.40 -9.46
C ARG A 33 18.57 -4.59 -9.67
N GLU A 34 19.70 -5.27 -9.82
CA GLU A 34 20.96 -4.62 -10.17
C GLU A 34 20.96 -4.02 -11.58
N SER A 35 20.03 -4.45 -12.45
CA SER A 35 19.84 -3.91 -13.79
C SER A 35 18.72 -2.86 -13.85
N TYR A 36 18.55 -2.21 -15.00
CA TYR A 36 17.47 -1.24 -15.26
C TYR A 36 16.06 -1.86 -15.33
N PHE A 37 15.91 -3.16 -15.08
CA PHE A 37 14.66 -3.91 -15.24
C PHE A 37 14.19 -4.47 -13.89
N GLY A 38 13.87 -3.60 -12.93
CA GLY A 38 13.57 -3.96 -11.55
C GLY A 38 12.10 -3.86 -11.14
N SER A 39 11.26 -3.12 -11.86
CA SER A 39 9.82 -3.02 -11.58
C SER A 39 9.10 -4.34 -11.90
N GLU A 40 8.03 -4.63 -11.17
CA GLU A 40 7.18 -5.79 -11.44
C GLU A 40 6.19 -5.48 -12.58
N HIS A 41 5.55 -4.32 -12.51
CA HIS A 41 4.67 -3.80 -13.53
C HIS A 41 5.44 -3.20 -14.71
N ARG A 42 4.76 -3.16 -15.86
CA ARG A 42 5.27 -2.64 -17.13
C ARG A 42 4.35 -1.59 -17.69
N ILE A 43 4.92 -0.54 -18.29
CA ILE A 43 4.19 0.45 -19.07
C ILE A 43 4.55 0.23 -20.53
N ASN A 44 3.57 -0.11 -21.37
CA ASN A 44 3.76 -0.41 -22.79
C ASN A 44 4.86 -1.48 -23.06
N GLY A 45 5.01 -2.44 -22.14
CA GLY A 45 6.00 -3.53 -22.22
C GLY A 45 7.36 -3.22 -21.56
N GLU A 46 7.62 -1.96 -21.18
CA GLU A 46 8.87 -1.53 -20.56
C GLU A 46 8.82 -1.66 -19.03
N GLN A 47 9.92 -2.15 -18.42
CA GLN A 47 10.12 -2.14 -16.96
C GLN A 47 11.02 -0.98 -16.58
N TYR A 48 10.83 -0.46 -15.37
CA TYR A 48 11.62 0.60 -14.76
C TYR A 48 12.65 0.03 -13.78
N PRO A 49 13.63 0.83 -13.31
CA PRO A 49 14.69 0.34 -12.42
C PRO A 49 14.20 -0.20 -11.07
N ALA A 50 13.07 0.28 -10.57
CA ALA A 50 12.47 -0.18 -9.32
C ALA A 50 10.96 0.11 -9.28
N GLU A 51 10.26 -0.55 -8.36
CA GLU A 51 8.86 -0.31 -8.03
C GLU A 51 8.70 -0.22 -6.51
N LEU A 52 7.95 0.76 -6.03
CA LEU A 52 7.62 0.94 -4.61
C LEU A 52 6.20 0.47 -4.36
N HIS A 53 6.05 -0.49 -3.44
CA HIS A 53 4.75 -0.88 -2.90
C HIS A 53 4.53 -0.20 -1.56
N ILE A 54 3.43 0.55 -1.45
CA ILE A 54 2.93 1.11 -0.19
C ILE A 54 1.64 0.38 0.17
N VAL A 55 1.73 -0.54 1.11
CA VAL A 55 0.64 -1.47 1.42
C VAL A 55 -0.29 -0.89 2.46
N HIS A 56 -1.58 -0.91 2.15
CA HIS A 56 -2.65 -0.50 3.04
C HIS A 56 -3.73 -1.60 3.13
N TYR A 57 -4.51 -1.62 4.20
CA TYR A 57 -5.70 -2.46 4.33
C TYR A 57 -6.95 -1.64 4.55
N ASN A 58 -8.09 -2.13 4.06
CA ASN A 58 -9.37 -1.49 4.30
C ASN A 58 -9.72 -1.55 5.79
N SER A 59 -9.83 -0.37 6.41
CA SER A 59 -10.05 -0.22 7.84
C SER A 59 -11.39 -0.80 8.31
N LYS A 60 -12.37 -1.01 7.41
CA LYS A 60 -13.67 -1.62 7.75
C LYS A 60 -13.57 -3.04 8.30
N TYR A 61 -12.49 -3.76 8.00
CA TYR A 61 -12.26 -5.12 8.48
C TYR A 61 -11.52 -5.19 9.83
N GLY A 62 -11.15 -4.04 10.41
CA GLY A 62 -10.56 -3.95 11.74
C GLY A 62 -9.07 -4.31 11.83
N SER A 63 -8.59 -5.29 11.04
CA SER A 63 -7.17 -5.67 11.01
C SER A 63 -6.67 -6.02 9.60
N PHE A 64 -5.35 -5.97 9.41
CA PHE A 64 -4.72 -6.41 8.16
C PHE A 64 -5.04 -7.87 7.85
N ASN A 65 -4.97 -8.75 8.86
CA ASN A 65 -5.20 -10.19 8.66
C ASN A 65 -6.65 -10.48 8.27
N ASP A 66 -7.61 -9.79 8.87
CA ASP A 66 -9.02 -9.95 8.51
C ASP A 66 -9.27 -9.42 7.10
N ALA A 67 -8.68 -8.28 6.73
CA ALA A 67 -8.80 -7.71 5.39
C ALA A 67 -8.31 -8.66 4.27
N LEU A 68 -7.33 -9.53 4.53
CA LEU A 68 -6.85 -10.53 3.56
C LEU A 68 -7.93 -11.55 3.14
N LEU A 69 -8.99 -11.71 3.94
CA LEU A 69 -10.12 -12.61 3.66
C LEU A 69 -11.15 -12.01 2.71
N HIS A 70 -11.01 -10.73 2.36
CA HIS A 70 -11.97 -9.99 1.58
C HIS A 70 -11.35 -9.46 0.29
N ARG A 71 -12.14 -9.50 -0.79
CA ARG A 71 -11.81 -8.85 -2.05
C ARG A 71 -12.66 -7.60 -2.18
N ASP A 72 -12.03 -6.44 -2.00
CA ASP A 72 -12.65 -5.16 -2.32
C ASP A 72 -12.44 -4.88 -3.81
N TRP A 73 -13.49 -5.08 -4.59
CA TRP A 73 -13.55 -4.56 -5.94
C TRP A 73 -14.05 -3.12 -5.86
N ASP A 74 -13.12 -2.19 -5.70
CA ASP A 74 -13.40 -0.75 -5.74
C ASP A 74 -13.49 -0.32 -7.21
N SER A 75 -14.71 -0.26 -7.74
CA SER A 75 -15.00 0.40 -9.01
C SER A 75 -16.36 1.09 -8.93
N ASP A 76 -16.32 2.42 -8.80
CA ASP A 76 -17.36 3.35 -9.22
C ASP A 76 -16.69 4.54 -9.92
#